data_AF-A0A8T0B288-F1
#
_entry.id   AF-A0A8T0B288-F1
#
_cell.length_a   1.000
_cell.length_b   1.000
_cell.length_c   1.000
_cell.angle_alpha   90.00
_cell.angle_beta   90.00
_cell.angle_gamma   90.00
#
_symmetry.space_group_name_H-M   'P 1'
#
loop_
_entity.id
_entity.type
_entity.pdbx_description
1 polymer ?
#
loop_
_entity_poly.entity_id
_entity_poly.type
_entity_poly.pdbx_seq_one_letter_code
_entity_poly.pdbx_strand_id
1 'polypeptide(L)'
;MASGFLCCLKYMMFLFNLIFWLCGCGLLGVGIWLAVSQGSFATFSPSFPSLSAANLVIAIGAIVMVTGFLGCLGAIKENKCLLLSFFIVLLIILLAELILLILFFTFSDKVSKNAKQDLKDGLSLYYSENNVGLKNAWNIIQAEWKCCGVTGFTDWHEALKEKVVPDRCCQEHYQDCGRNVTNEFWKRGCFEKVEDWLDDNKHLLGTIAMCILVVQLLGMAFSMTLFHQIHRTGKKYNA
;
A
#
# COMPACT_ATOMS: atom_id res chain seq x y z
N MET A 1 21.16 -22.13 30.73
CA MET A 1 19.99 -21.28 30.41
C MET A 1 20.20 -20.38 29.18
N ALA A 2 21.34 -19.69 29.04
CA ALA A 2 21.58 -18.80 27.88
C ALA A 2 21.45 -19.49 26.50
N SER A 3 22.06 -20.66 26.27
CA SER A 3 21.97 -21.34 24.95
C SER A 3 20.56 -21.73 24.52
N GLY A 4 19.67 -22.08 25.45
CA GLY A 4 18.28 -22.46 25.12
C GLY A 4 17.46 -21.26 24.64
N PHE A 5 17.63 -20.11 25.28
CA PHE A 5 16.99 -18.85 24.89
C PHE A 5 17.47 -18.36 23.52
N LEU A 6 18.77 -18.42 23.24
CA LEU A 6 19.33 -18.08 21.93
C LEU A 6 18.79 -18.98 20.81
N CYS A 7 18.68 -20.28 21.08
CA CYS A 7 18.14 -21.24 20.13
C CYS A 7 16.66 -20.91 19.81
N CYS A 8 15.87 -20.63 20.85
CA CYS A 8 14.48 -20.20 20.70
C CYS A 8 14.35 -18.92 19.88
N LEU A 9 15.18 -17.89 20.16
CA LEU A 9 15.18 -16.64 19.38
C LEU A 9 15.50 -16.87 17.90
N LYS A 10 16.46 -17.75 17.59
CA LYS A 10 16.82 -18.08 16.19
C LYS A 10 15.65 -18.71 15.43
N TYR A 11 15.01 -19.72 16.02
CA TYR A 11 13.88 -20.40 15.39
C TYR A 11 12.64 -19.51 15.29
N MET A 12 12.36 -18.70 16.32
CA MET A 12 11.27 -17.72 16.28
C MET A 12 11.51 -16.69 15.18
N MET A 13 12.71 -16.11 15.12
CA MET A 13 13.07 -15.15 14.07
C MET A 13 12.97 -15.77 12.67
N PHE A 14 13.44 -17.00 12.48
CA PHE A 14 13.28 -17.70 11.22
C PHE A 14 11.80 -17.91 10.84
N LEU A 15 10.99 -18.43 11.76
CA LEU A 15 9.57 -18.70 11.51
C LEU A 15 8.80 -17.43 11.15
N PHE A 16 8.98 -16.34 11.90
CA PHE A 16 8.33 -15.07 11.60
C PHE A 16 8.75 -14.52 10.23
N ASN A 17 10.06 -14.50 9.93
CA ASN A 17 10.55 -14.02 8.63
C ASN A 17 10.10 -14.92 7.48
N LEU A 18 9.90 -16.22 7.71
CA LEU A 18 9.39 -17.15 6.70
C LEU A 18 7.93 -16.83 6.35
N ILE A 19 7.11 -16.53 7.36
CA ILE A 19 5.73 -16.08 7.16
C ILE A 19 5.72 -14.78 6.36
N PHE A 20 6.54 -13.78 6.74
CA PHE A 20 6.65 -12.53 5.98
C PHE A 20 7.10 -12.76 4.54
N TRP A 21 8.06 -13.64 4.32
CA TRP A 21 8.50 -14.00 2.97
C TRP A 21 7.37 -14.59 2.12
N LEU A 22 6.61 -15.54 2.66
CA LEU A 22 5.44 -16.13 1.99
C LEU A 22 4.35 -15.08 1.72
N CYS A 23 4.06 -14.19 2.68
CA CYS A 23 3.13 -13.07 2.49
C CYS A 23 3.64 -12.12 1.39
N GLY A 24 4.93 -11.83 1.35
CA GLY A 24 5.56 -11.02 0.29
C GLY A 24 5.40 -11.64 -1.09
N CYS A 25 5.62 -12.95 -1.22
CA CYS A 25 5.37 -13.68 -2.47
C CYS A 25 3.89 -13.63 -2.88
N GLY A 26 2.97 -13.79 -1.93
CA GLY A 26 1.53 -13.67 -2.17
C GLY A 26 1.13 -12.27 -2.66
N LEU A 27 1.59 -11.22 -1.98
CA LEU A 27 1.34 -9.82 -2.35
C LEU A 27 1.92 -9.49 -3.73
N LEU A 28 3.14 -9.94 -4.01
CA LEU A 28 3.78 -9.75 -5.31
C LEU A 28 3.00 -10.46 -6.42
N GLY A 29 2.54 -11.70 -6.17
CA GLY A 29 1.70 -12.46 -7.10
C GLY A 29 0.37 -11.74 -7.39
N VAL A 30 -0.32 -11.25 -6.36
CA VAL A 30 -1.56 -10.46 -6.51
C VAL A 30 -1.28 -9.16 -7.27
N GLY A 31 -0.19 -8.46 -6.95
CA GLY A 31 0.19 -7.22 -7.63
C GLY A 31 0.46 -7.43 -9.12
N ILE A 32 1.21 -8.48 -9.48
CA ILE A 32 1.46 -8.85 -10.88
C ILE A 32 0.16 -9.26 -11.57
N TRP A 33 -0.68 -10.06 -10.90
CA TRP A 33 -1.98 -10.45 -11.44
C TRP A 33 -2.85 -9.22 -11.74
N LEU A 34 -2.92 -8.24 -10.83
CA LEU A 34 -3.66 -7.00 -11.04
C LEU A 34 -3.09 -6.19 -12.21
N ALA A 35 -1.77 -6.07 -12.31
CA ALA A 35 -1.10 -5.35 -13.40
C ALA A 35 -1.33 -6.00 -14.78
N VAL A 36 -1.39 -7.33 -14.84
CA VAL A 36 -1.59 -8.07 -16.11
C VAL A 36 -3.05 -8.17 -16.49
N SER A 37 -3.93 -8.55 -15.54
CA SER A 37 -5.35 -8.82 -15.82
C SER A 37 -6.19 -7.57 -16.05
N GLN A 38 -5.83 -6.44 -15.41
CA GLN A 38 -6.59 -5.20 -15.49
C GLN A 38 -5.82 -4.06 -16.17
N GLY A 39 -4.67 -4.35 -16.78
CA GLY A 39 -3.74 -3.34 -17.29
C GLY A 39 -3.18 -2.47 -16.16
N SER A 40 -2.81 -1.22 -16.46
CA SER A 40 -2.45 -0.22 -15.45
C SER A 40 -3.67 0.10 -14.57
N PHE A 41 -3.89 -0.72 -13.54
CA PHE A 41 -4.96 -0.58 -12.56
C PHE A 41 -4.79 0.74 -11.79
N ALA A 42 -5.74 1.66 -11.95
CA ALA A 42 -5.81 2.96 -11.27
C ALA A 42 -4.46 3.71 -11.21
N THR A 43 -4.01 4.27 -12.33
CA THR A 43 -2.96 5.29 -12.32
C THR A 43 -3.45 6.48 -11.50
N PHE A 44 -2.88 6.69 -10.31
CA PHE A 44 -3.34 7.72 -9.36
C PHE A 44 -3.00 9.14 -9.81
N SER A 45 -2.00 9.31 -10.67
CA SER A 45 -1.64 10.60 -11.24
C SER A 45 -1.25 10.44 -12.72
N PRO A 46 -1.88 11.19 -13.63
CA PRO A 46 -1.44 11.29 -15.03
C PRO A 46 0.04 11.67 -15.17
N SER A 47 0.56 12.44 -14.20
CA SER A 47 1.94 12.89 -14.11
C SER A 47 2.92 11.79 -13.70
N PHE A 48 2.42 10.70 -13.08
CA PHE A 48 3.21 9.54 -12.68
C PHE A 48 2.49 8.23 -13.03
N PRO A 49 2.60 7.78 -14.30
CA PRO A 49 2.01 6.52 -14.76
C PRO A 49 2.46 5.29 -13.97
N SER A 50 3.60 5.39 -13.28
CA SER A 50 4.16 4.37 -12.40
C SER A 50 3.48 4.27 -11.03
N LEU A 51 2.78 5.31 -10.58
CA LEU A 51 2.01 5.31 -9.33
C LEU A 51 0.61 4.74 -9.54
N SER A 52 0.56 3.44 -9.81
CA SER A 52 -0.68 2.67 -9.88
C SER A 52 -0.85 1.84 -8.60
N ALA A 53 -2.09 1.53 -8.20
CA ALA A 53 -2.30 0.72 -7.00
C ALA A 53 -1.65 -0.67 -7.13
N ALA A 54 -1.66 -1.24 -8.35
CA ALA A 54 -0.97 -2.50 -8.63
C ALA A 54 0.55 -2.37 -8.44
N ASN A 55 1.18 -1.30 -8.93
CA ASN A 55 2.62 -1.09 -8.78
C ASN A 55 3.03 -0.87 -7.31
N LEU A 56 2.18 -0.20 -6.52
CA LEU A 56 2.40 -0.07 -5.08
C LEU A 56 2.33 -1.41 -4.38
N VAL A 57 1.35 -2.27 -4.70
CA VAL A 57 1.24 -3.62 -4.16
C VAL A 57 2.44 -4.47 -4.55
N ILE A 58 2.92 -4.38 -5.80
CA ILE A 58 4.14 -5.05 -6.27
C ILE A 58 5.36 -4.56 -5.47
N ALA A 59 5.53 -3.24 -5.31
CA ALA A 59 6.66 -2.66 -4.59
C ALA A 59 6.68 -3.08 -3.12
N ILE A 60 5.53 -2.99 -2.43
CA ILE A 60 5.39 -3.42 -1.04
C ILE A 60 5.66 -4.93 -0.93
N GLY A 61 5.07 -5.75 -1.81
CA GLY A 61 5.28 -7.20 -1.84
C GLY A 61 6.75 -7.57 -2.05
N ALA A 62 7.45 -6.88 -2.95
CA ALA A 62 8.87 -7.08 -3.19
C ALA A 62 9.73 -6.72 -1.98
N ILE A 63 9.46 -5.59 -1.32
CA ILE A 63 10.18 -5.16 -0.10
C ILE A 63 9.98 -6.18 1.02
N VAL A 64 8.74 -6.61 1.27
CA VAL A 64 8.41 -7.62 2.29
C VAL A 64 9.05 -8.97 1.96
N MET A 65 9.06 -9.38 0.70
CA MET A 65 9.72 -10.62 0.26
C MET A 65 11.24 -10.55 0.48
N VAL A 66 11.92 -9.49 0.03
CA VAL A 66 13.37 -9.36 0.18
C VAL A 66 13.77 -9.28 1.66
N THR A 67 13.06 -8.50 2.46
CA THR A 67 13.32 -8.40 3.91
C THR A 67 13.13 -9.74 4.61
N GLY A 68 12.03 -10.44 4.34
CA GLY A 68 11.79 -11.79 4.89
C GLY A 68 12.87 -12.79 4.49
N PHE A 69 13.33 -12.75 3.23
CA PHE A 69 14.41 -13.61 2.74
C PHE A 69 15.75 -13.34 3.45
N LEU A 70 16.13 -12.07 3.59
CA LEU A 70 17.35 -11.66 4.31
C LEU A 70 17.29 -12.07 5.79
N GLY A 71 16.14 -11.88 6.44
CA GLY A 71 15.92 -12.29 7.83
C GLY A 71 16.02 -13.80 8.02
N CYS A 72 15.41 -14.59 7.12
CA CYS A 72 15.46 -16.05 7.14
C CYS A 72 16.89 -16.58 6.96
N LEU A 73 17.58 -16.15 5.90
CA LEU A 73 18.93 -16.62 5.60
C LEU A 73 19.94 -16.11 6.63
N GLY A 74 19.79 -14.86 7.09
CA GLY A 74 20.63 -14.30 8.15
C GLY A 74 20.55 -15.12 9.43
N ALA A 75 19.34 -15.51 9.84
CA ALA A 75 19.12 -16.33 11.03
C ALA A 75 19.63 -17.77 10.86
N ILE A 76 19.33 -18.46 9.76
CA ILE A 76 19.74 -19.87 9.56
C ILE A 76 21.24 -20.00 9.30
N LYS A 77 21.79 -19.19 8.40
CA LYS A 77 23.20 -19.28 8.00
C LYS A 77 24.14 -18.61 9.00
N GLU A 78 23.60 -17.95 10.02
CA GLU A 78 24.36 -17.19 11.01
C GLU A 78 25.35 -16.21 10.33
N ASN A 79 24.92 -15.63 9.19
CA ASN A 79 25.75 -14.75 8.39
C ASN A 79 25.59 -13.30 8.87
N LYS A 80 26.68 -12.76 9.44
CA LYS A 80 26.75 -11.40 9.97
C LYS A 80 26.37 -10.33 8.94
N CYS A 81 26.80 -10.48 7.69
CA CYS A 81 26.49 -9.50 6.65
C CYS A 81 24.99 -9.51 6.32
N LEU A 82 24.36 -10.69 6.22
CA LEU A 82 22.92 -10.79 5.96
C LEU A 82 22.07 -10.23 7.11
N LEU A 83 22.45 -10.50 8.36
CA LEU A 83 21.79 -9.92 9.54
C LEU A 83 21.94 -8.40 9.58
N LEU A 84 23.12 -7.88 9.27
CA LEU A 84 23.36 -6.43 9.20
C LEU A 84 22.56 -5.78 8.06
N SER A 85 22.52 -6.40 6.88
CA SER A 85 21.69 -5.93 5.76
C SER A 85 20.20 -5.92 6.13
N PHE A 86 19.70 -6.98 6.77
CA PHE A 86 18.32 -7.03 7.28
C PHE A 86 18.03 -5.88 8.26
N PHE A 87 18.93 -5.63 9.21
CA PHE A 87 18.80 -4.51 10.15
C PHE A 87 18.79 -3.14 9.44
N ILE A 88 19.70 -2.91 8.49
CA ILE A 88 19.77 -1.65 7.74
C ILE A 88 18.50 -1.42 6.94
N VAL A 89 17.97 -2.45 6.27
CA VAL A 89 16.72 -2.31 5.50
C VAL A 89 15.54 -2.00 6.43
N LEU A 90 15.41 -2.69 7.57
CA LEU A 90 14.37 -2.36 8.56
C LEU A 90 14.53 -0.94 9.12
N LEU A 91 15.75 -0.47 9.32
CA LEU A 91 16.02 0.90 9.78
C LEU A 91 15.58 1.93 8.73
N ILE A 92 15.89 1.69 7.45
CA ILE A 92 15.46 2.57 6.36
C ILE A 92 13.93 2.61 6.27
N ILE A 93 13.26 1.46 6.38
CA ILE A 93 11.79 1.40 6.39
C ILE A 93 11.24 2.20 7.58
N LEU A 94 11.82 2.05 8.78
CA LEU A 94 11.36 2.77 9.97
C LEU A 94 11.47 4.28 9.78
N LEU A 95 12.60 4.75 9.24
CA LEU A 95 12.80 6.17 8.96
C LEU A 95 11.82 6.69 7.91
N ALA A 96 11.55 5.91 6.85
CA ALA A 96 10.57 6.24 5.83
C ALA A 96 9.15 6.32 6.41
N GLU A 97 8.74 5.38 7.25
CA GLU A 97 7.45 5.38 7.94
C GLU A 97 7.28 6.61 8.84
N LEU A 98 8.32 6.97 9.60
CA LEU A 98 8.30 8.17 10.45
C LEU A 98 8.16 9.45 9.61
N ILE A 99 8.88 9.55 8.49
CA ILE A 99 8.77 10.69 7.56
C ILE A 99 7.35 10.76 6.98
N LEU A 100 6.82 9.64 6.49
CA LEU A 100 5.45 9.57 5.94
C LEU A 100 4.40 9.95 6.99
N LEU A 101 4.54 9.48 8.22
CA LEU A 101 3.66 9.81 9.34
C LEU A 101 3.68 11.31 9.64
N ILE A 102 4.87 11.90 9.73
CA ILE A 102 5.03 13.35 9.97
C ILE A 102 4.43 14.16 8.83
N LEU A 103 4.70 13.78 7.57
CA LEU A 103 4.14 14.44 6.39
C LEU A 103 2.62 14.35 6.38
N PHE A 104 2.06 13.17 6.68
CA PHE A 104 0.63 12.95 6.74
C PHE A 104 -0.03 13.86 7.78
N PHE A 105 0.50 13.94 9.00
CA PHE A 105 -0.07 14.77 10.06
C PHE A 105 0.17 16.29 9.89
N THR A 106 1.33 16.69 9.36
CA THR A 106 1.67 18.12 9.25
C THR A 106 1.02 18.77 8.03
N PHE A 107 0.90 18.01 6.94
CA PHE A 107 0.42 18.50 5.66
C PHE A 107 -0.90 17.87 5.21
N SER A 108 -1.72 17.35 6.14
CA SER A 108 -2.99 16.66 5.86
C SER A 108 -3.86 17.43 4.85
N ASP A 109 -4.07 18.72 5.08
CA ASP A 109 -4.90 19.58 4.21
C ASP A 109 -4.32 19.71 2.79
N LYS A 110 -3.00 19.86 2.69
CA LYS A 110 -2.30 20.03 1.41
C LYS A 110 -2.28 18.71 0.63
N VAL A 111 -2.08 17.59 1.33
CA VAL A 111 -2.15 16.25 0.76
C VAL A 111 -3.57 15.96 0.25
N SER A 112 -4.60 16.24 1.04
CA SER A 112 -6.01 16.06 0.62
C SER A 112 -6.33 16.91 -0.61
N LYS A 113 -5.94 18.19 -0.64
CA LYS A 113 -6.14 19.06 -1.80
C LYS A 113 -5.42 18.58 -3.06
N ASN A 114 -4.14 18.20 -2.93
CA ASN A 114 -3.35 17.71 -4.05
C ASN A 114 -3.93 16.40 -4.59
N ALA A 115 -4.31 15.47 -3.70
CA ALA A 115 -4.93 14.21 -4.09
C ALA A 115 -6.29 14.43 -4.78
N LYS A 116 -7.13 15.35 -4.28
CA LYS A 116 -8.38 15.74 -4.94
C LYS A 116 -8.10 16.28 -6.35
N GLN A 117 -7.10 17.14 -6.52
CA GLN A 117 -6.74 17.70 -7.82
C GLN A 117 -6.22 16.62 -8.79
N ASP A 118 -5.27 15.80 -8.36
CA ASP A 118 -4.71 14.72 -9.18
C ASP A 118 -5.79 13.74 -9.66
N LEU A 119 -6.74 13.40 -8.78
CA LEU A 119 -7.88 12.55 -9.13
C LEU A 119 -8.82 13.23 -10.13
N LYS A 120 -9.09 14.53 -9.97
CA LYS A 120 -9.92 15.30 -10.91
C LYS A 120 -9.28 15.38 -12.29
N ASP A 121 -7.97 15.66 -12.34
CA ASP A 121 -7.21 15.69 -13.59
C ASP A 121 -7.25 14.31 -14.28
N GLY A 122 -7.17 13.23 -13.49
CA GLY A 122 -7.32 11.86 -13.96
C GLY A 122 -8.68 11.53 -14.57
N LEU A 123 -9.78 12.18 -14.17
CA LEU A 123 -11.12 11.94 -14.74
C LEU A 123 -11.16 12.18 -16.26
N SER A 124 -10.38 13.14 -16.75
CA SER A 124 -10.31 13.47 -18.19
C SER A 124 -9.81 12.29 -19.05
N LEU A 125 -9.08 11.35 -18.45
CA LEU A 125 -8.54 10.17 -19.11
C LEU A 125 -9.51 8.97 -19.13
N TYR A 126 -10.70 9.10 -18.53
CA TYR A 126 -11.64 7.99 -18.34
C TYR A 126 -12.11 7.32 -19.64
N TYR A 127 -12.35 8.10 -20.71
CA TYR A 127 -12.73 7.56 -22.03
C TYR A 127 -11.55 7.36 -22.98
N SER A 128 -10.31 7.59 -22.53
CA SER A 128 -9.12 7.34 -23.34
C SER A 128 -8.92 5.83 -23.54
N GLU A 129 -8.75 5.39 -24.79
CA GLU A 129 -8.63 3.97 -25.15
C GLU A 129 -7.47 3.25 -24.45
N ASN A 130 -6.41 3.99 -24.10
CA ASN A 130 -5.23 3.44 -23.42
C ASN A 130 -5.39 3.33 -21.88
N ASN A 131 -6.52 3.75 -21.32
CA ASN A 131 -6.72 3.87 -19.86
C ASN A 131 -7.85 2.96 -19.33
N VAL A 132 -7.98 1.75 -19.88
CA VAL A 132 -8.99 0.76 -19.47
C VAL A 132 -8.94 0.45 -17.97
N GLY A 133 -7.75 0.36 -17.38
CA GLY A 133 -7.57 0.11 -15.95
C GLY A 133 -8.08 1.25 -15.05
N LEU A 134 -7.91 2.50 -15.49
CA LEU A 134 -8.46 3.67 -14.79
C LEU A 134 -9.99 3.69 -14.88
N LYS A 135 -10.54 3.41 -16.07
CA LYS A 135 -11.99 3.30 -16.30
C LYS A 135 -12.62 2.24 -15.41
N ASN A 136 -12.01 1.05 -15.34
CA ASN A 136 -12.49 -0.04 -14.50
C ASN A 136 -12.44 0.32 -13.02
N ALA A 137 -11.35 0.93 -12.55
CA ALA A 137 -11.22 1.35 -11.16
C ALA A 137 -12.32 2.35 -10.76
N TRP A 138 -12.55 3.39 -11.56
CA TRP A 138 -13.63 4.35 -11.33
C TRP A 138 -15.03 3.69 -11.34
N ASN A 139 -15.26 2.74 -12.23
CA ASN A 139 -16.53 2.00 -12.26
C ASN A 139 -16.75 1.15 -11.01
N ILE A 140 -15.70 0.46 -10.53
CA ILE A 140 -15.77 -0.37 -9.32
C ILE A 140 -15.99 0.52 -8.10
N ILE A 141 -15.20 1.57 -7.92
CA ILE A 141 -15.29 2.47 -6.76
C ILE A 141 -16.67 3.11 -6.69
N GLN A 142 -17.17 3.68 -7.79
CA GLN A 142 -18.47 4.36 -7.81
C GLN A 142 -19.63 3.40 -7.53
N ALA A 143 -19.56 2.18 -8.08
CA ALA A 143 -20.58 1.15 -7.86
C ALA A 143 -20.59 0.67 -6.41
N GLU A 144 -19.42 0.36 -5.84
CA GLU A 144 -19.29 -0.26 -4.52
C GLU A 144 -19.50 0.76 -3.39
N TRP A 145 -18.96 1.97 -3.54
CA TRP A 145 -19.00 3.02 -2.51
C TRP A 145 -20.20 3.96 -2.66
N LYS A 146 -21.03 3.76 -3.71
CA LYS A 146 -22.24 4.55 -3.99
C LYS A 146 -21.95 6.05 -3.97
N CYS A 147 -20.97 6.44 -4.78
CA CYS A 147 -20.45 7.80 -4.92
C CYS A 147 -20.28 8.14 -6.40
N CYS A 148 -20.12 9.42 -6.71
CA CYS A 148 -19.87 9.85 -8.09
C CYS A 148 -18.89 11.01 -8.13
N GLY A 149 -17.86 10.89 -8.97
CA GLY A 149 -16.80 11.88 -9.09
C GLY A 149 -15.92 11.97 -7.84
N VAL A 150 -15.03 12.95 -7.79
CA VAL A 150 -14.06 13.10 -6.69
C VAL A 150 -14.75 13.75 -5.48
N THR A 151 -15.27 14.94 -5.68
CA THR A 151 -16.05 15.74 -4.73
C THR A 151 -17.55 15.68 -5.01
N GLY A 152 -17.93 15.37 -6.24
CA GLY A 152 -19.33 15.13 -6.61
C GLY A 152 -19.49 14.86 -8.10
N PHE A 153 -20.72 14.55 -8.52
CA PHE A 153 -21.01 14.18 -9.90
C PHE A 153 -20.66 15.27 -10.93
N THR A 154 -20.66 16.55 -10.53
CA THR A 154 -20.30 17.67 -11.39
C THR A 154 -18.85 17.64 -11.87
N ASP A 155 -17.97 16.92 -11.18
CA ASP A 155 -16.58 16.77 -11.61
C ASP A 155 -16.48 16.06 -12.97
N TRP A 156 -17.41 15.16 -13.29
CA TRP A 156 -17.49 14.54 -14.61
C TRP A 156 -17.91 15.55 -15.68
N HIS A 157 -18.80 16.49 -15.36
CA HIS A 157 -19.21 17.50 -16.31
C HIS A 157 -18.05 18.44 -16.69
N GLU A 158 -17.21 18.77 -15.71
CA GLU A 158 -16.01 19.57 -15.93
C GLU A 158 -14.95 18.79 -16.73
N ALA A 159 -14.68 17.54 -16.34
CA ALA A 159 -13.67 16.70 -16.97
C ALA A 159 -14.00 16.34 -18.43
N LEU A 160 -15.28 16.06 -18.72
CA LEU A 160 -15.74 15.63 -20.04
C LEU A 160 -16.26 16.78 -20.91
N LYS A 161 -16.46 17.97 -20.33
CA LYS A 161 -17.08 19.14 -20.98
C LYS A 161 -18.49 18.87 -21.54
N GLU A 162 -19.18 17.89 -20.97
CA GLU A 162 -20.55 17.50 -21.34
C GLU A 162 -21.36 17.21 -20.07
N LYS A 163 -22.69 17.35 -20.12
CA LYS A 163 -23.57 17.01 -18.97
C LYS A 163 -23.81 15.50 -18.88
N VAL A 164 -22.73 14.73 -18.78
CA VAL A 164 -22.73 13.27 -18.77
C VAL A 164 -21.90 12.76 -17.58
N VAL A 165 -22.35 11.69 -16.96
CA VAL A 165 -21.62 10.93 -15.94
C VAL A 165 -21.47 9.48 -16.37
N PRO A 166 -20.53 8.70 -15.80
CA PRO A 166 -20.50 7.25 -16.01
C PRO A 166 -21.77 6.55 -15.50
N ASP A 167 -22.21 5.49 -16.16
CA ASP A 167 -23.43 4.76 -15.77
C ASP A 167 -23.37 4.15 -14.35
N ARG A 168 -22.17 3.95 -13.79
CA ARG A 168 -21.99 3.50 -12.39
C ARG A 168 -22.27 4.59 -11.35
N CYS A 169 -22.45 5.85 -11.77
CA CYS A 169 -22.90 6.95 -10.91
C CYS A 169 -24.42 6.99 -10.69
N CYS A 170 -25.20 6.30 -11.53
CA CYS A 170 -26.65 6.27 -11.40
C CYS A 170 -27.06 5.45 -10.19
N GLN A 171 -28.10 5.89 -9.47
CA GLN A 171 -28.68 5.08 -8.39
C GLN A 171 -29.37 3.84 -8.94
N GLU A 172 -30.13 4.01 -10.03
CA GLU A 172 -30.66 2.91 -10.83
C GLU A 172 -29.74 2.65 -12.01
N HIS A 173 -29.11 1.48 -12.02
CA HIS A 173 -28.13 1.13 -13.05
C HIS A 173 -28.81 0.52 -14.27
N TYR A 174 -28.68 1.19 -15.41
CA TYR A 174 -29.03 0.67 -16.73
C TYR A 174 -28.13 1.33 -17.79
N GLN A 175 -28.10 0.75 -18.99
CA GLN A 175 -27.23 1.24 -20.06
C GLN A 175 -27.57 2.68 -20.46
N ASP A 176 -26.55 3.54 -20.54
CA ASP A 176 -26.65 4.97 -20.91
C ASP A 176 -27.46 5.83 -19.92
N CYS A 177 -27.67 5.37 -18.67
CA CYS A 177 -28.34 6.16 -17.64
C CYS A 177 -27.61 7.47 -17.33
N GLY A 178 -26.27 7.52 -17.49
CA GLY A 178 -25.47 8.69 -17.18
C GLY A 178 -25.59 9.84 -18.18
N ARG A 179 -26.24 9.60 -19.34
CA ARG A 179 -26.53 10.64 -20.35
C ARG A 179 -27.86 11.37 -20.08
N ASN A 180 -28.75 10.80 -19.28
CA ASN A 180 -30.05 11.39 -19.00
C ASN A 180 -29.99 12.26 -17.73
N VAL A 181 -29.94 13.58 -17.91
CA VAL A 181 -29.76 14.55 -16.82
C VAL A 181 -30.92 14.55 -15.81
N THR A 182 -32.09 13.99 -16.17
CA THR A 182 -33.23 13.88 -15.24
C THR A 182 -33.10 12.72 -14.24
N ASN A 183 -32.10 11.84 -14.41
CA ASN A 183 -31.89 10.71 -13.53
C ASN A 183 -31.30 11.12 -12.18
N GLU A 184 -31.50 10.27 -11.18
CA GLU A 184 -30.86 10.43 -9.88
C GLU A 184 -29.45 9.83 -9.88
N PHE A 185 -28.47 10.68 -9.60
CA PHE A 185 -27.07 10.30 -9.43
C PHE A 185 -26.67 10.33 -7.95
N TRP A 186 -25.61 9.59 -7.61
CA TRP A 186 -24.96 9.74 -6.31
C TRP A 186 -24.41 11.16 -6.17
N LYS A 187 -24.90 11.91 -5.18
CA LYS A 187 -24.48 13.31 -4.97
C LYS A 187 -23.16 13.45 -4.23
N ARG A 188 -22.81 12.47 -3.39
CA ARG A 188 -21.55 12.48 -2.64
C ARG A 188 -20.37 12.10 -3.53
N GLY A 189 -19.27 12.83 -3.35
CA GLY A 189 -17.99 12.49 -3.96
C GLY A 189 -17.37 11.23 -3.37
N CYS A 190 -16.61 10.51 -4.18
CA CYS A 190 -15.90 9.31 -3.73
C CYS A 190 -14.76 9.63 -2.76
N PHE A 191 -14.15 10.81 -2.85
CA PHE A 191 -13.09 11.21 -1.92
C PHE A 191 -13.63 11.43 -0.51
N GLU A 192 -14.79 12.11 -0.38
CA GLU A 192 -15.45 12.30 0.92
C GLU A 192 -15.82 10.96 1.56
N LYS A 193 -16.28 10.00 0.75
CA LYS A 193 -16.53 8.64 1.24
C LYS A 193 -15.28 7.94 1.77
N VAL A 194 -14.11 8.18 1.17
CA VAL A 194 -12.83 7.68 1.67
C VAL A 194 -12.44 8.39 2.96
N GLU A 195 -12.61 9.71 3.05
CA GLU A 195 -12.39 10.49 4.28
C GLU A 195 -13.28 9.96 5.43
N ASP A 196 -14.59 9.80 5.19
CA ASP A 196 -15.55 9.22 6.15
C ASP A 196 -15.09 7.83 6.62
N TRP A 197 -14.71 6.95 5.68
CA TRP A 197 -14.25 5.60 6.02
C TRP A 197 -12.95 5.61 6.83
N LEU A 198 -12.00 6.50 6.49
CA LEU A 198 -10.76 6.66 7.25
C LEU A 198 -11.04 7.14 8.68
N ASP A 199 -11.94 8.09 8.85
CA ASP A 199 -12.32 8.62 10.16
C ASP A 199 -13.04 7.57 11.02
N ASP A 200 -13.95 6.80 10.42
CA ASP A 200 -14.66 5.72 11.08
C ASP A 200 -13.70 4.58 11.50
N ASN A 201 -12.66 4.32 10.70
CA ASN A 201 -11.73 3.20 10.90
C ASN A 201 -10.36 3.61 11.45
N LYS A 202 -10.17 4.88 11.85
CA LYS A 202 -8.86 5.37 12.29
C LYS A 202 -8.26 4.61 13.46
N HIS A 203 -9.10 4.11 14.39
CA HIS A 203 -8.64 3.31 15.51
C HIS A 203 -8.07 1.95 15.05
N LEU A 204 -8.73 1.32 14.08
CA LEU A 204 -8.27 0.06 13.49
C LEU A 204 -6.95 0.27 12.72
N LEU A 205 -6.91 1.29 11.85
CA LEU A 205 -5.71 1.63 11.08
C LEU A 205 -4.53 1.98 11.99
N GLY A 206 -4.77 2.78 13.04
CA GLY A 206 -3.76 3.11 14.05
C GLY A 206 -3.26 1.88 14.79
N THR A 207 -4.14 0.94 15.14
CA THR A 207 -3.74 -0.32 15.79
C THR A 207 -2.85 -1.17 14.88
N ILE A 208 -3.22 -1.31 13.60
CA ILE A 208 -2.42 -2.05 12.62
C ILE A 208 -1.03 -1.41 12.46
N ALA A 209 -0.96 -0.09 12.31
CA ALA A 209 0.29 0.64 12.19
C ALA A 209 1.19 0.46 13.43
N MET A 210 0.62 0.52 14.63
CA MET A 210 1.36 0.27 15.87
C MET A 210 1.88 -1.17 15.97
N CYS A 211 1.10 -2.16 15.54
CA CYS A 211 1.55 -3.55 15.48
C CYS A 211 2.75 -3.73 14.53
N ILE A 212 2.70 -3.12 13.34
CA ILE A 212 3.81 -3.15 12.37
C ILE A 212 5.07 -2.55 12.98
N LEU A 213 4.95 -1.36 13.59
CA LEU A 213 6.06 -0.68 14.25
C LEU A 213 6.71 -1.54 15.35
N VAL A 214 5.90 -2.16 16.21
CA VAL A 214 6.41 -3.03 17.28
C VAL A 214 7.13 -4.25 16.69
N VAL A 215 6.55 -4.91 15.70
CA VAL A 215 7.17 -6.07 15.04
C VAL A 215 8.51 -5.70 14.41
N GLN A 216 8.59 -4.54 13.76
CA GLN A 216 9.81 -4.04 13.15
C GLN A 216 10.91 -3.75 14.18
N LEU A 217 10.57 -3.09 15.30
CA LEU A 217 11.49 -2.85 16.41
C LEU A 217 12.02 -4.16 17.01
N LEU A 218 11.14 -5.16 17.19
CA LEU A 218 11.54 -6.50 17.65
C LEU A 218 12.47 -7.18 16.64
N GLY A 219 12.17 -7.11 15.34
CA GLY A 219 13.02 -7.64 14.27
C GLY A 219 14.43 -7.04 14.29
N MET A 220 14.53 -5.72 14.47
CA MET A 220 15.81 -5.03 14.61
C MET A 220 16.57 -5.43 15.88
N ALA A 221 15.88 -5.50 17.03
CA ALA A 221 16.47 -5.92 18.29
C ALA A 221 17.02 -7.36 18.23
N PHE A 222 16.25 -8.28 17.64
CA PHE A 222 16.65 -9.67 17.46
C PHE A 222 17.81 -9.82 16.49
N SER A 223 17.79 -9.09 15.37
CA SER A 223 18.90 -9.09 14.41
C SER A 223 20.23 -8.65 15.06
N MET A 224 20.21 -7.53 15.80
CA MET A 224 21.41 -7.03 16.49
C MET A 224 21.87 -7.95 17.61
N THR A 225 20.94 -8.57 18.34
CA THR A 225 21.26 -9.55 19.39
C THR A 225 21.99 -10.76 18.80
N LEU A 226 21.46 -11.34 17.71
CA LEU A 226 22.10 -12.45 17.01
C LEU A 226 23.44 -12.03 16.39
N PHE A 227 23.52 -10.86 15.76
CA PHE A 227 24.77 -10.34 15.19
C PHE A 227 25.88 -10.24 16.25
N HIS A 228 25.59 -9.64 17.41
CA HIS A 228 26.56 -9.51 18.50
C HIS A 228 27.01 -10.87 19.04
N GLN A 229 26.10 -11.83 19.14
CA GLN A 229 26.41 -13.18 19.60
C GLN A 229 27.34 -13.91 18.63
N ILE A 230 27.02 -13.92 17.33
CA ILE A 230 27.86 -14.53 16.29
C ILE A 230 29.22 -13.82 16.23
N HIS A 231 29.26 -12.50 16.42
CA HIS A 231 30.52 -11.75 16.49
C HIS A 231 31.39 -12.17 17.67
N ARG A 232 30.81 -12.28 18.87
CA ARG A 232 31.53 -12.73 20.09
C ARG A 232 32.03 -14.17 19.97
N THR A 233 31.22 -15.08 19.44
CA THR A 233 31.62 -16.49 19.24
C THR A 233 32.76 -16.61 18.24
N GLY A 234 32.73 -15.86 17.14
CA GLY A 234 33.83 -15.84 16.17
C GLY A 234 35.15 -15.31 16.75
N LYS A 235 35.09 -14.29 17.63
CA LYS A 235 36.30 -13.76 18.29
C LYS A 235 36.94 -14.77 19.25
N LYS A 236 36.15 -15.62 19.90
CA LYS A 236 36.64 -16.69 20.79
C LYS A 236 37.35 -17.83 20.05
N TYR A 237 37.05 -18.06 18.78
CA TYR A 237 37.68 -19.14 17.99
C TYR A 237 38.98 -18.68 17.32
N ASN A 238 39.16 -17.36 17.16
CA ASN A 238 40.34 -16.73 16.55
C ASN A 238 41.37 -16.23 17.59
N ALA A 239 41.10 -16.42 18.88
CA ALA A 239 41.97 -16.06 20.01
C ALA A 239 42.48 -17.34 20.67
#